data_AF-A0A2K9LIB2-F1
#
_entry.id   AF-A0A2K9LIB2-F1
#
_cell.length_a   1.000
_cell.length_b   1.000
_cell.length_c   1.000
_cell.angle_alpha   90.00
_cell.angle_beta   90.00
_cell.angle_gamma   90.00
#
_symmetry.space_group_name_H-M   'P 1'
#
loop_
_entity.id
_entity.type
_entity.pdbx_description
1 polymer ?
#
loop_
_entity_poly.entity_id
_entity_poly.type
_entity_poly.pdbx_seq_one_letter_code
_entity_poly.pdbx_strand_id
1 'polypeptide(L)'
;MGGIGSGRSLTGSKRTTMENTLKIDIGTLKRLGLFREGQAGALWWTRNGEETGQVDYVTQKHGIALNYRYRAGGGDWESVSLNIAYGITPCHFGGVRHWLVCPSCKRNVGVLAADSKLFLCRHCYELPYASQSESPIDRMIRRREKIGKRIFAQNGDQVYLRRKGLHKRTYERELNHYHELEWAIDYWISVKLNALDGLI
;
A
#
# COMPACT_ATOMS: atom_id res chain seq x y z
N MET A 1 3.22 -0.03 -23.14
CA MET A 1 2.80 -1.41 -23.49
C MET A 1 2.36 -2.11 -22.20
N GLY A 2 1.10 -1.96 -21.79
CA GLY A 2 0.55 -2.56 -20.58
C GLY A 2 -0.04 -3.93 -20.87
N GLY A 3 0.53 -4.97 -20.27
CA GLY A 3 0.13 -6.36 -20.50
C GLY A 3 -1.19 -6.75 -19.84
N ILE A 4 -1.82 -7.77 -20.42
CA ILE A 4 -2.98 -8.49 -19.89
C ILE A 4 -2.61 -9.06 -18.51
N GLY A 5 -3.40 -8.74 -17.48
CA GLY A 5 -3.09 -9.00 -16.07
C GLY A 5 -3.03 -7.73 -15.20
N SER A 6 -3.09 -6.55 -15.82
CA SER A 6 -3.23 -5.25 -15.15
C SER A 6 -4.66 -4.99 -14.66
N GLY A 7 -5.18 -5.88 -13.81
CA GLY A 7 -6.19 -5.55 -12.80
C GLY A 7 -7.61 -5.16 -13.23
N ARG A 8 -8.00 -5.23 -14.51
CA ARG A 8 -9.41 -5.01 -14.91
C ARG A 8 -10.27 -6.24 -14.64
N SER A 9 -10.98 -6.23 -13.51
CA SER A 9 -12.19 -7.05 -13.35
C SER A 9 -13.28 -6.46 -14.24
N LEU A 10 -13.92 -7.28 -15.06
CA LEU A 10 -15.03 -6.91 -15.95
C LEU A 10 -16.37 -6.73 -15.21
N THR A 11 -16.38 -6.81 -13.87
CA THR A 11 -17.60 -6.67 -13.06
C THR A 11 -17.30 -5.85 -11.81
N GLY A 12 -18.03 -4.74 -11.64
CA GLY A 12 -18.21 -4.00 -10.39
C GLY A 12 -17.01 -3.21 -9.86
N SER A 13 -17.25 -1.96 -9.44
CA SER A 13 -16.25 -1.12 -8.76
C SER A 13 -15.55 -1.90 -7.64
N LYS A 14 -14.24 -2.15 -7.76
CA LYS A 14 -13.45 -2.73 -6.67
C LYS A 14 -13.55 -1.82 -5.46
N ARG A 15 -13.92 -2.36 -4.29
CA ARG A 15 -13.85 -1.64 -3.01
C ARG A 15 -12.44 -1.08 -2.82
N THR A 16 -12.34 0.17 -2.37
CA THR A 16 -11.05 0.77 -2.03
C THR A 16 -10.39 -0.04 -0.92
N THR A 17 -9.10 -0.33 -1.08
CA THR A 17 -8.31 -1.10 -0.11
C THR A 17 -7.32 -0.17 0.60
N MET A 18 -6.89 -0.54 1.80
CA MET A 18 -5.93 0.24 2.58
C MET A 18 -4.64 0.55 1.79
N GLU A 19 -4.14 -0.40 0.99
CA GLU A 19 -2.94 -0.23 0.16
C GLU A 19 -3.12 0.81 -0.95
N ASN A 20 -4.35 1.01 -1.42
CA ASN A 20 -4.70 1.91 -2.52
C ASN A 20 -5.19 3.29 -2.05
N THR A 21 -5.21 3.54 -0.74
CA THR A 21 -5.50 4.85 -0.15
C THR A 21 -4.24 5.66 0.13
N LEU A 22 -4.37 6.98 0.08
CA LEU A 22 -3.38 7.89 0.65
C LEU A 22 -3.29 7.65 2.16
N LYS A 23 -2.08 7.66 2.72
CA LYS A 23 -1.87 7.26 4.12
C LYS A 23 -0.77 8.03 4.82
N ILE A 24 -0.98 8.28 6.10
CA ILE A 24 0.02 8.75 7.05
C ILE A 24 0.35 7.62 8.02
N ASP A 25 1.64 7.36 8.19
CA ASP A 25 2.18 6.22 8.96
C ASP A 25 3.16 6.72 10.01
N ILE A 26 3.00 6.27 11.25
CA ILE A 26 3.83 6.68 12.40
C ILE A 26 5.32 6.34 12.24
N GLY A 27 5.63 5.24 11.56
CA GLY A 27 6.98 4.83 11.21
C GLY A 27 7.62 5.74 10.17
N THR A 28 6.85 6.24 9.20
CA THR A 28 7.33 7.29 8.26
C THR A 28 7.64 8.58 9.02
N LEU A 29 6.72 9.05 9.88
CA LEU A 29 6.95 10.24 10.70
C LEU A 29 8.19 10.08 11.60
N LYS A 30 8.40 8.89 12.17
CA LYS A 30 9.58 8.57 12.97
C LYS A 30 10.87 8.60 12.17
N ARG A 31 10.87 8.03 10.96
CA ARG A 31 12.04 8.04 10.08
C ARG A 31 12.43 9.46 9.67
N LEU A 32 11.44 10.33 9.49
CA LEU A 32 11.63 11.75 9.16
C LEU A 32 11.86 12.63 10.40
N GLY A 33 11.77 12.07 11.61
CA GLY A 33 11.99 12.81 12.86
C GLY A 33 10.92 13.85 13.21
N LEU A 34 9.67 13.67 12.74
CA LEU A 34 8.58 14.66 12.80
C LEU A 34 7.83 14.71 14.15
N PHE A 35 8.57 14.60 15.27
CA PHE A 35 8.02 14.65 16.63
C PHE A 35 8.48 15.87 17.42
N ARG A 36 9.29 16.76 16.81
CA ARG A 36 9.67 18.04 17.43
C ARG A 36 8.64 19.07 17.03
N GLU A 37 8.28 19.97 17.94
CA GLU A 37 7.33 21.05 17.65
C GLU A 37 7.90 22.04 16.61
N GLY A 38 7.03 22.57 15.75
CA GLY A 38 7.37 23.65 14.81
C GLY A 38 8.02 23.21 13.51
N GLN A 39 8.11 21.91 13.23
CA GLN A 39 8.58 21.41 11.93
C GLN A 39 7.44 21.48 10.92
N ALA A 40 7.68 22.13 9.80
CA ALA A 40 6.73 22.19 8.69
C ALA A 40 7.31 21.53 7.44
N GLY A 41 6.43 21.04 6.57
CA GLY A 41 6.82 20.44 5.31
C GLY A 41 5.63 19.86 4.57
N ALA A 42 5.92 19.08 3.54
CA ALA A 42 4.92 18.43 2.73
C ALA A 42 5.20 16.92 2.66
N LEU A 43 4.13 16.13 2.81
CA LEU A 43 4.14 14.73 2.43
C LEU A 43 3.58 14.62 1.01
N TRP A 44 4.31 13.89 0.17
CA TRP A 44 3.96 13.64 -1.22
C TRP A 44 3.57 12.18 -1.37
N TRP A 45 2.56 11.93 -2.19
CA TRP A 45 2.16 10.56 -2.53
C TRP A 45 2.10 10.37 -4.03
N THR A 46 2.52 9.18 -4.42
CA THR A 46 2.33 8.66 -5.76
C THR A 46 1.35 7.49 -5.72
N ARG A 47 0.45 7.42 -6.69
CA ARG A 47 -0.49 6.33 -6.94
C ARG A 47 -0.21 5.86 -8.35
N ASN A 48 0.15 4.59 -8.50
CA ASN A 48 0.57 4.01 -9.79
C ASN A 48 1.69 4.78 -10.51
N GLY A 49 2.58 5.45 -9.76
CA GLY A 49 3.69 6.23 -10.33
C GLY A 49 3.35 7.68 -10.69
N GLU A 50 2.09 8.10 -10.55
CA GLU A 50 1.64 9.49 -10.75
C GLU A 50 1.51 10.21 -9.40
N GLU A 51 2.07 11.42 -9.30
CA GLU A 51 1.89 12.29 -8.14
C GLU A 51 0.40 12.62 -7.97
N THR A 52 -0.18 12.13 -6.89
CA THR A 52 -1.65 12.11 -6.71
C THR A 52 -2.14 13.07 -5.64
N GLY A 53 -1.21 13.71 -4.92
CA GLY A 53 -1.54 14.72 -3.94
C GLY A 53 -0.37 15.09 -3.04
N GLN A 54 -0.51 16.28 -2.46
CA GLN A 54 0.34 16.83 -1.43
C GLN A 54 -0.52 17.10 -0.19
N VAL A 55 0.06 16.88 0.99
CA VAL A 55 -0.52 17.32 2.26
C VAL A 55 0.59 18.04 3.00
N ASP A 56 0.33 19.29 3.32
CA ASP A 56 1.21 20.08 4.15
C ASP A 56 1.00 19.69 5.60
N TYR A 57 2.08 19.71 6.37
CA TYR A 57 2.02 19.43 7.79
C TYR A 57 2.74 20.48 8.59
N VAL A 58 2.29 20.65 9.84
CA VAL A 58 3.02 21.34 10.90
C VAL A 58 2.97 20.46 12.14
N THR A 59 4.13 20.08 12.66
CA THR A 59 4.24 19.28 13.87
C THR A 59 3.99 20.14 15.10
N GLN A 60 3.25 19.57 16.04
CA GLN A 60 2.89 20.18 17.31
C GLN A 60 3.41 19.31 18.45
N LYS A 61 3.44 19.86 19.67
CA LYS A 61 3.87 19.10 20.87
C LYS A 61 3.09 17.80 21.07
N HIS A 62 1.79 17.79 20.78
CA HIS A 62 0.88 16.67 21.04
C HIS A 62 0.21 16.12 19.78
N GLY A 63 0.71 16.46 18.59
CA GLY A 63 0.08 16.03 17.35
C GLY A 63 0.73 16.60 16.10
N ILE A 64 0.03 16.47 14.99
CA ILE A 64 0.41 16.99 13.70
C ILE A 64 -0.83 17.59 13.04
N ALA A 65 -0.73 18.87 12.67
CA ALA A 65 -1.74 19.53 11.87
C ALA A 65 -1.45 19.23 10.39
N LEU A 66 -2.46 18.74 9.68
CA LEU A 66 -2.44 18.50 8.25
C LEU A 66 -3.29 19.54 7.55
N ASN A 67 -2.76 20.15 6.49
CA ASN A 67 -3.48 21.09 5.64
C ASN A 67 -3.42 20.58 4.20
N TYR A 68 -4.58 20.42 3.57
CA TYR A 68 -4.69 19.89 2.22
C TYR A 68 -5.99 20.32 1.56
N ARG A 69 -6.09 20.06 0.26
CA ARG A 69 -7.33 20.29 -0.49
C ARG A 69 -8.03 18.98 -0.76
N TYR A 70 -9.34 18.98 -0.61
CA TYR A 70 -10.20 17.84 -0.90
C TYR A 70 -11.33 18.29 -1.84
N ARG A 71 -11.84 17.37 -2.66
CA ARG A 71 -13.09 17.56 -3.40
C ARG A 71 -13.80 16.22 -3.52
N ALA A 72 -15.10 16.21 -3.31
CA ALA A 72 -15.93 15.03 -3.55
C ALA A 72 -16.47 15.06 -4.99
N GLY A 73 -16.36 13.94 -5.71
CA GLY A 73 -17.14 13.71 -6.95
C GLY A 73 -17.02 14.77 -8.05
N GLY A 74 -15.86 15.42 -8.21
CA GLY A 74 -15.65 16.45 -9.24
C GLY A 74 -16.22 17.83 -8.90
N GLY A 75 -16.73 18.04 -7.69
CA GLY A 75 -17.13 19.35 -7.18
C GLY A 75 -15.94 20.27 -6.86
N ASP A 76 -16.26 21.39 -6.22
CA ASP A 76 -15.26 22.41 -5.87
C ASP A 76 -14.24 21.92 -4.85
N TRP A 77 -13.04 22.47 -4.97
CA TRP A 77 -11.97 22.22 -4.02
C TRP A 77 -12.17 23.00 -2.72
N GLU A 78 -12.23 22.26 -1.62
CA GLU A 78 -12.27 22.82 -0.27
C GLU A 78 -10.92 22.63 0.44
N SER A 79 -10.54 23.64 1.23
CA SER A 79 -9.38 23.54 2.13
C SER A 79 -9.78 22.81 3.40
N VAL A 80 -8.99 21.83 3.78
CA VAL A 80 -9.19 21.01 4.97
C VAL A 80 -7.99 21.19 5.90
N SER A 81 -8.27 21.54 7.15
CA SER A 81 -7.28 21.52 8.24
C SER A 81 -7.69 20.46 9.25
N LEU A 82 -6.81 19.51 9.51
CA LEU A 82 -7.07 18.37 10.38
C LEU A 82 -5.92 18.19 11.37
N ASN A 83 -6.22 18.23 12.67
CA ASN A 83 -5.24 17.89 13.70
C ASN A 83 -5.32 16.40 14.07
N ILE A 84 -4.19 15.71 14.02
CA ILE A 84 -4.05 14.31 14.43
C ILE A 84 -3.19 14.26 15.69
N ALA A 85 -3.77 13.82 16.79
CA ALA A 85 -3.04 13.72 18.06
C ALA A 85 -2.03 12.55 18.05
N TYR A 86 -0.96 12.71 18.81
CA TYR A 86 -0.01 11.65 19.09
C TYR A 86 -0.40 10.87 20.34
N GLY A 87 -0.41 9.54 20.23
CA GLY A 87 -0.57 8.62 21.34
C GLY A 87 0.77 8.03 21.76
N ILE A 88 0.90 7.68 23.05
CA ILE A 88 2.09 7.03 23.59
C ILE A 88 1.65 5.85 24.46
N THR A 89 2.35 4.73 24.34
CA THR A 89 2.18 3.56 25.22
C THR A 89 3.55 3.10 25.71
N PRO A 90 3.74 2.85 27.01
CA PRO A 90 4.98 2.28 27.52
C PRO A 90 5.20 0.86 26.98
N CYS A 91 6.45 0.50 26.71
CA CYS A 91 6.82 -0.84 26.26
C CYS A 91 7.32 -1.69 27.43
N HIS A 92 6.99 -2.99 27.44
CA HIS A 92 7.39 -3.93 28.50
C HIS A 92 8.90 -4.00 28.75
N PHE A 93 9.71 -3.90 27.70
CA PHE A 93 11.18 -3.97 27.78
C PHE A 93 11.84 -2.57 27.81
N GLY A 94 11.10 -1.55 28.23
CA GLY A 94 11.56 -0.16 28.26
C GLY A 94 11.29 0.61 26.97
N GLY A 95 11.31 1.94 27.10
CA GLY A 95 10.98 2.88 26.02
C GLY A 95 9.48 3.05 25.81
N VAL A 96 9.14 3.73 24.70
CA VAL A 96 7.75 4.08 24.36
C VAL A 96 7.43 3.76 22.92
N ARG A 97 6.18 3.38 22.68
CA ARG A 97 5.59 3.23 21.36
C ARG A 97 4.72 4.44 21.06
N HIS A 98 5.08 5.16 20.00
CA HIS A 98 4.28 6.26 19.47
C HIS A 98 3.17 5.73 18.56
N TRP A 99 2.07 6.46 18.54
CA TRP A 99 0.87 6.17 17.77
C TRP A 99 0.27 7.45 17.19
N LEU A 100 -0.53 7.30 16.14
CA LEU A 100 -1.49 8.30 15.72
C LEU A 100 -2.83 7.99 16.40
N VAL A 101 -3.53 9.02 16.87
CA VAL A 101 -4.87 8.87 17.45
C VAL A 101 -5.89 9.12 16.36
N CYS A 102 -6.76 8.14 16.09
CA CYS A 102 -7.82 8.31 15.10
C CYS A 102 -8.76 9.46 15.51
N PRO A 103 -9.00 10.47 14.65
CA PRO A 103 -9.88 11.59 14.98
C PRO A 103 -11.31 11.18 15.31
N SER A 104 -11.82 10.12 14.70
CA SER A 104 -13.18 9.59 14.91
C SER A 104 -13.26 8.67 16.13
N CYS A 105 -12.63 7.48 16.08
CA CYS A 105 -12.79 6.47 17.14
C CYS A 105 -11.80 6.57 18.30
N LYS A 106 -10.88 7.56 18.29
CA LYS A 106 -9.86 7.82 19.32
C LYS A 106 -8.90 6.66 19.62
N ARG A 107 -8.90 5.61 18.79
CA ARG A 107 -7.96 4.49 18.92
C ARG A 107 -6.54 4.92 18.54
N ASN A 108 -5.56 4.38 19.27
CA ASN A 108 -4.16 4.40 18.88
C ASN A 108 -3.94 3.47 17.68
N VAL A 109 -3.45 4.03 16.58
CA VAL A 109 -3.21 3.31 15.33
C VAL A 109 -1.86 3.69 14.73
N GLY A 110 -1.26 2.75 14.00
CA GLY A 110 0.00 3.01 13.30
C GLY A 110 -0.19 3.79 12.00
N VAL A 111 -1.38 3.72 11.41
CA VAL A 111 -1.68 4.26 10.08
C VAL A 111 -3.09 4.86 10.05
N LEU A 112 -3.22 6.03 9.44
CA LEU A 112 -4.50 6.63 9.05
C LEU A 112 -4.54 6.75 7.53
N ALA A 113 -5.70 6.43 6.95
CA ALA A 113 -5.98 6.48 5.52
C ALA A 113 -6.87 7.68 5.20
N ALA A 114 -6.71 8.26 4.01
CA ALA A 114 -7.65 9.22 3.43
C ALA A 114 -8.45 8.54 2.31
N ASP A 115 -9.58 7.95 2.68
CA ASP A 115 -10.59 7.41 1.73
C ASP A 115 -11.69 8.43 1.43
N SER A 116 -11.86 9.41 2.31
CA SER A 116 -12.79 10.54 2.16
C SER A 116 -12.09 11.84 2.59
N LYS A 117 -12.86 12.85 2.98
CA LYS A 117 -12.36 14.17 3.40
C LYS A 117 -11.32 14.12 4.52
N LEU A 118 -11.38 13.13 5.42
CA LEU A 118 -10.54 13.06 6.62
C LEU A 118 -9.55 11.88 6.58
N PHE A 119 -8.48 11.99 7.37
CA PHE A 119 -7.60 10.85 7.67
C PHE A 119 -8.12 10.06 8.87
N LEU A 120 -8.68 8.87 8.64
CA LEU A 120 -9.23 7.99 9.67
C LEU A 120 -8.60 6.59 9.64
N CYS A 121 -8.81 5.81 10.69
CA CYS A 121 -8.27 4.45 10.74
C CYS A 121 -9.07 3.49 9.85
N ARG A 122 -8.44 2.36 9.48
CA ARG A 122 -9.06 1.32 8.66
C ARG A 122 -10.40 0.81 9.20
N HIS A 123 -10.61 0.87 10.53
CA HIS A 123 -11.84 0.40 11.15
C HIS A 123 -12.99 1.40 10.97
N CYS A 124 -12.70 2.70 10.97
CA CYS A 124 -13.71 3.73 10.73
C CYS A 124 -14.16 3.75 9.26
N TYR A 125 -13.24 3.47 8.33
CA TYR A 125 -13.55 3.38 6.91
C TYR A 125 -13.85 1.96 6.41
N GLU A 126 -13.87 0.98 7.32
CA GLU A 126 -14.08 -0.44 6.98
C GLU A 126 -13.20 -0.93 5.81
N LEU A 127 -11.98 -0.38 5.70
CA LEU A 127 -11.09 -0.65 4.58
C LEU A 127 -10.52 -2.08 4.70
N PRO A 128 -10.79 -2.96 3.71
CA PRO A 128 -10.12 -4.25 3.65
C PRO A 128 -8.66 -4.07 3.25
N TYR A 129 -7.83 -5.05 3.62
CA TYR A 129 -6.53 -5.21 2.98
C TYR A 129 -6.73 -5.77 1.57
N ALA A 130 -5.90 -5.38 0.62
CA ALA A 130 -5.97 -5.89 -0.76
C ALA A 130 -5.94 -7.43 -0.81
N SER A 131 -5.15 -8.03 0.08
CA SER A 131 -5.05 -9.49 0.24
C SER A 131 -6.37 -10.19 0.60
N GLN A 132 -7.33 -9.49 1.21
CA GLN A 132 -8.65 -10.03 1.54
C GLN A 132 -9.57 -10.10 0.31
N SER A 133 -9.24 -9.38 -0.75
CA SER A 133 -9.97 -9.36 -2.02
C SER A 133 -9.21 -10.05 -3.17
N GLU A 134 -8.09 -10.73 -2.89
CA GLU A 134 -7.31 -11.42 -3.92
C GLU A 134 -8.01 -12.69 -4.41
N SER A 135 -8.18 -12.79 -5.72
CA SER A 135 -8.60 -14.04 -6.36
C SER A 135 -7.50 -15.12 -6.27
N PRO A 136 -7.81 -16.41 -6.53
CA PRO A 136 -6.78 -17.44 -6.62
C PRO A 136 -5.63 -17.09 -7.58
N ILE A 137 -5.94 -16.50 -8.75
CA ILE A 137 -4.93 -16.09 -9.73
C ILE A 137 -4.08 -14.93 -9.22
N ASP A 138 -4.70 -13.93 -8.57
CA ASP A 138 -3.96 -12.80 -7.98
C ASP A 138 -2.98 -13.27 -6.90
N ARG A 139 -3.39 -14.25 -6.08
CA ARG A 139 -2.52 -14.87 -5.06
C ARG A 139 -1.32 -15.57 -5.69
N MET A 140 -1.52 -16.29 -6.80
CA MET A 140 -0.45 -16.98 -7.53
C MET A 140 0.53 -15.96 -8.13
N ILE A 141 0.03 -14.91 -8.78
CA ILE A 141 0.83 -13.83 -9.36
C ILE A 141 1.66 -13.14 -8.27
N ARG A 142 1.04 -12.71 -7.16
CA ARG A 142 1.75 -12.06 -6.04
C ARG A 142 2.82 -12.97 -5.44
N ARG A 143 2.56 -14.27 -5.32
CA ARG A 143 3.54 -15.24 -4.81
C ARG A 143 4.73 -15.36 -5.76
N ARG A 144 4.49 -15.46 -7.07
CA ARG A 144 5.52 -15.48 -8.11
C ARG A 144 6.38 -14.21 -8.05
N GLU A 145 5.77 -13.04 -7.99
CA GLU A 145 6.47 -11.75 -7.88
C GLU A 145 7.33 -11.65 -6.61
N LYS A 146 6.81 -12.12 -5.47
CA LYS A 146 7.55 -12.12 -4.20
C LYS A 146 8.79 -13.00 -4.27
N ILE A 147 8.70 -14.15 -4.95
CA ILE A 147 9.85 -15.02 -5.22
C ILE A 147 10.81 -14.31 -6.17
N GLY A 148 10.32 -13.75 -7.28
CA GLY A 148 11.13 -13.00 -8.25
C GLY A 148 11.95 -11.87 -7.60
N LYS A 149 11.31 -11.03 -6.78
CA LYS A 149 11.99 -9.95 -6.02
C LYS A 149 13.09 -10.45 -5.08
N ARG A 150 13.02 -11.70 -4.63
CA ARG A 150 14.01 -12.32 -3.74
C ARG A 150 15.21 -12.86 -4.51
N ILE A 151 14.96 -13.51 -5.65
CA ILE A 151 15.96 -14.30 -6.38
C ILE A 151 16.60 -13.56 -7.55
N PHE A 152 15.89 -12.61 -8.17
CA PHE A 152 16.39 -11.83 -9.30
C PHE A 152 16.98 -10.49 -8.86
N ALA A 153 18.05 -10.08 -9.53
CA ALA A 153 18.66 -8.77 -9.38
C ALA A 153 17.70 -7.68 -9.86
N GLN A 154 17.64 -6.56 -9.13
CA GLN A 154 16.76 -5.42 -9.44
C GLN A 154 17.50 -4.31 -10.23
N ASN A 155 18.68 -4.62 -10.80
CA ASN A 155 19.56 -3.63 -11.42
C ASN A 155 19.37 -3.60 -12.94
N GLY A 156 18.59 -2.63 -13.45
CA GLY A 156 18.48 -2.32 -14.89
C GLY A 156 17.95 -3.45 -15.78
N ASP A 157 18.25 -3.36 -17.08
CA ASP A 157 17.67 -4.12 -18.22
C ASP A 157 17.75 -5.66 -18.16
N GLN A 158 18.24 -6.26 -17.08
CA GLN A 158 18.48 -7.70 -16.95
C GLN A 158 17.52 -8.35 -15.95
N VAL A 159 16.31 -8.65 -16.40
CA VAL A 159 15.15 -9.03 -15.57
C VAL A 159 15.24 -10.43 -14.92
N TYR A 160 16.28 -11.24 -15.19
CA TYR A 160 16.33 -12.64 -14.72
C TYR A 160 17.69 -13.08 -14.15
N LEU A 161 18.59 -12.14 -13.84
CA LEU A 161 19.87 -12.52 -13.24
C LEU A 161 19.73 -12.91 -11.76
N ARG A 162 20.38 -13.99 -11.35
CA ARG A 162 20.49 -14.38 -9.94
C ARG A 162 21.08 -13.24 -9.09
N ARG A 163 20.42 -12.90 -7.99
CA ARG A 163 20.90 -11.95 -6.99
C ARG A 163 22.20 -12.45 -6.34
N LYS A 164 23.21 -11.57 -6.30
CA LYS A 164 24.49 -11.85 -5.64
C LYS A 164 24.30 -12.16 -4.15
N GLY A 165 25.10 -13.08 -3.62
CA GLY A 165 25.08 -13.49 -2.20
C GLY A 165 24.01 -14.52 -1.84
N LEU A 166 23.08 -14.86 -2.75
CA LEU A 166 22.10 -15.92 -2.50
C LEU A 166 22.74 -17.29 -2.71
N HIS A 167 22.67 -18.21 -1.74
CA HIS A 167 23.24 -19.55 -1.89
C HIS A 167 22.63 -20.32 -3.09
N LYS A 168 23.46 -21.06 -3.86
CA LYS A 168 23.05 -21.70 -5.12
C LYS A 168 21.84 -22.63 -4.95
N ARG A 169 21.87 -23.51 -3.94
CA ARG A 169 20.75 -24.42 -3.64
C ARG A 169 19.46 -23.68 -3.30
N THR A 170 19.54 -22.55 -2.60
CA THR A 170 18.37 -21.73 -2.26
C THR A 170 17.82 -21.07 -3.51
N TYR A 171 18.68 -20.56 -4.38
CA TYR A 171 18.27 -19.99 -5.67
C TYR A 171 17.52 -21.01 -6.52
N GLU A 172 18.08 -22.21 -6.72
CA GLU A 172 17.47 -23.26 -7.54
C GLU A 172 16.11 -23.70 -7.01
N ARG A 173 15.98 -23.92 -5.69
CA ARG A 173 14.70 -24.28 -5.08
C ARG A 173 13.63 -23.22 -5.30
N GLU A 174 13.98 -21.95 -5.09
CA GLU A 174 13.03 -20.85 -5.25
C GLU A 174 12.72 -20.59 -6.74
N LEU A 175 13.67 -20.82 -7.65
CA LEU A 175 13.47 -20.75 -9.10
C LEU A 175 12.50 -21.83 -9.59
N ASN A 176 12.59 -23.06 -9.07
CA ASN A 176 11.62 -24.11 -9.38
C ASN A 176 10.20 -23.70 -8.96
N HIS A 177 10.04 -23.21 -7.73
CA HIS A 177 8.73 -22.69 -7.29
C HIS A 177 8.25 -21.48 -8.12
N TYR A 178 9.17 -20.65 -8.62
CA TYR A 178 8.82 -19.55 -9.52
C TYR A 178 8.21 -20.08 -10.82
N HIS A 179 8.86 -21.06 -11.45
CA HIS A 179 8.37 -21.66 -12.69
C HIS A 179 7.08 -22.45 -12.48
N GLU A 180 6.94 -23.21 -11.39
CA GLU A 180 5.68 -23.90 -11.07
C GLU A 180 4.49 -22.92 -11.02
N LEU A 181 4.69 -21.76 -10.40
CA LEU A 181 3.66 -20.71 -10.35
C LEU A 181 3.41 -20.06 -11.70
N GLU A 182 4.46 -19.81 -12.49
CA GLU A 182 4.35 -19.29 -13.85
C GLU A 182 3.51 -20.22 -14.74
N TRP A 183 3.82 -21.50 -14.76
CA TRP A 183 3.05 -22.53 -15.47
C TRP A 183 1.60 -22.60 -14.99
N ALA A 184 1.35 -22.56 -13.67
CA ALA A 184 0.00 -22.60 -13.13
C ALA A 184 -0.82 -21.35 -13.50
N ILE A 185 -0.19 -20.17 -13.55
CA ILE A 185 -0.81 -18.92 -13.98
C ILE A 185 -1.19 -18.99 -15.47
N ASP A 186 -0.25 -19.40 -16.32
CA ASP A 186 -0.48 -19.49 -17.77
C ASP A 186 -1.58 -20.51 -18.09
N TYR A 187 -1.57 -21.66 -17.41
CA TYR A 187 -2.64 -22.65 -17.52
C TYR A 187 -4.00 -22.10 -17.06
N TRP A 188 -4.06 -21.37 -15.95
CA TRP A 188 -5.30 -20.78 -15.48
C TRP A 188 -5.87 -19.75 -16.47
N ILE A 189 -5.00 -18.93 -17.05
CA ILE A 189 -5.38 -17.93 -18.07
C ILE A 189 -5.91 -18.63 -19.32
N SER A 190 -5.21 -19.66 -19.83
CA SER A 190 -5.64 -20.37 -21.04
C SER A 190 -6.98 -21.06 -20.88
N VAL A 191 -7.22 -21.71 -19.74
CA VAL A 191 -8.52 -22.33 -19.41
C VAL A 191 -9.64 -21.29 -19.36
N LYS A 192 -9.38 -20.12 -18.76
CA LYS A 192 -10.37 -19.03 -18.67
C LYS A 192 -10.67 -18.40 -20.02
N LEU A 193 -9.67 -18.21 -20.88
CA LEU A 193 -9.85 -17.68 -22.23
C LEU A 193 -10.66 -18.66 -23.11
N ASN A 194 -10.28 -19.94 -23.11
CA ASN A 194 -11.01 -20.98 -23.84
C ASN A 194 -12.47 -21.12 -23.39
N ALA A 195 -12.75 -20.96 -22.10
CA ALA A 195 -14.12 -20.99 -21.57
C ALA A 195 -14.96 -19.77 -21.97
N LEU A 196 -14.35 -18.64 -22.32
CA LEU A 196 -15.04 -17.45 -22.82
C LEU A 196 -15.32 -17.57 -24.33
N ASP A 197 -14.39 -18.15 -25.09
CA ASP A 197 -14.54 -18.37 -26.53
C ASP A 197 -15.60 -19.44 -26.87
N GLY A 198 -15.89 -20.37 -25.95
CA GLY A 198 -16.96 -21.37 -26.09
C GLY A 198 -18.38 -20.91 -25.70
N LEU A 199 -18.56 -19.63 -25.36
CA LEU A 199 -19.86 -19.03 -24.97
C LEU A 199 -20.35 -17.98 -25.98
N ILE A 200 -19.71 -17.88 -27.15
CA ILE A 200 -20.10 -17.05 -28.31
C ILE A 200 -20.52 -17.99 -29.44
#